data_AF-A0A7J8ZUA5-F1
#
_entry.id   AF-A0A7J8ZUA5-F1
#
_cell.length_a   1.000
_cell.length_b   1.000
_cell.length_c   1.000
_cell.angle_alpha   90.00
_cell.angle_beta   90.00
_cell.angle_gamma   90.00
#
_symmetry.space_group_name_H-M   'P 1'
#
loop_
_entity.id
_entity.type
_entity.pdbx_description
1 polymer ?
#
loop_
_entity_poly.entity_id
_entity_poly.type
_entity_poly.pdbx_seq_one_letter_code
_entity_poly.pdbx_strand_id
1 'polypeptide(L)'
;MFLNLHLLFFLFFILPSFPSLLAQSVDVSSCPLNVSILRPVFSDSSRPRSSMECHHIRQGLRLLLSDYLRRTGYFFPPANTSESCWQSYQSLVPDFDIRSSCGFQTAWISQGCMNLTTKVEFEALIPNTTLDDVVSNCNQSLQGSACASCTTSLSNLQTLYLTDNSIANVSDCSAYPSIYAAAVANYLGPTDEDTASCIFSIQLSDNHGSKGKSEQRGVILGVLIGVGGGLVVLIGGSWFVYRKYQDSKRQKGRDRIRSLEMGSLGGSGLASFSESTHLVKFTFDEIKEATRNFSRDNMIGKGGYGNVYKGYLPDGSEVAFKRFKNCSAAGDANFTHEVEVIASVRHVNLVALRGYCTATPTTPLEGHQRIIVCDLMKNGSLHDHLFDSMERRLSWPLRQKIALGTARGLAYLHYGAQPAIIHRDIKASNILLDEKFEAKVADFGLAKFTPEGMTHLSTRVAGTKGYVAPEYALYGQLTERSDVYSFGVVLLEMLSGKKALTMSDDNQPSLVADWAWSLVRNGKTLDVIEDGMPELGPPEVLEKYVLIAVLCSHPELLCRPSMDQVVKMLETDISLPSIPERPIPLVAHISDIEKSISSNGSSQLSSSAGYRTFTYESSHHSTSKEEGISSGFFE
;
A
#
# COMPACT_ATOMS: atom_id res chain seq x y z
N MET A 1 -33.37 -88.69 25.35
CA MET A 1 -34.78 -88.71 25.83
C MET A 1 -35.11 -87.31 26.35
N PHE A 2 -36.39 -86.90 26.27
CA PHE A 2 -37.13 -85.98 27.15
C PHE A 2 -36.42 -85.53 28.47
N LEU A 3 -36.57 -84.29 28.99
CA LEU A 3 -37.38 -83.11 28.60
C LEU A 3 -36.96 -81.83 29.39
N ASN A 4 -37.36 -80.64 28.91
CA ASN A 4 -37.47 -79.29 29.53
C ASN A 4 -36.84 -78.96 30.91
N LEU A 5 -36.31 -77.73 31.00
CA LEU A 5 -36.73 -76.78 32.05
C LEU A 5 -36.70 -75.32 31.55
N HIS A 6 -37.65 -74.49 32.01
CA HIS A 6 -37.76 -73.05 31.72
C HIS A 6 -37.14 -72.17 32.83
N LEU A 7 -36.74 -70.94 32.49
CA LEU A 7 -36.89 -69.66 33.22
C LEU A 7 -36.08 -68.55 32.47
N LEU A 8 -36.36 -67.24 32.51
CA LEU A 8 -37.60 -66.45 32.34
C LEU A 8 -37.23 -64.93 32.22
N PHE A 9 -38.19 -64.09 31.84
CA PHE A 9 -38.14 -62.61 31.66
C PHE A 9 -37.29 -62.09 30.46
N PHE A 10 -37.79 -61.27 29.50
CA PHE A 10 -38.52 -59.98 29.54
C PHE A 10 -37.62 -58.81 30.00
N LEU A 11 -37.53 -57.63 29.34
CA LEU A 11 -38.22 -57.00 28.18
C LEU A 11 -37.15 -56.26 27.30
N PHE A 12 -37.35 -55.68 26.09
CA PHE A 12 -38.47 -55.55 25.12
C PHE A 12 -37.94 -55.18 23.69
N PHE A 13 -38.82 -54.67 22.80
CA PHE A 13 -38.56 -53.87 21.59
C PHE A 13 -37.74 -54.46 20.41
N ILE A 14 -38.39 -55.37 19.70
CA ILE A 14 -38.78 -55.24 18.27
C ILE A 14 -37.77 -54.53 17.32
N LEU A 15 -37.18 -55.34 16.43
CA LEU A 15 -36.55 -54.94 15.16
C LEU A 15 -37.58 -54.52 14.11
N PRO A 16 -37.14 -53.85 13.02
CA PRO A 16 -37.30 -54.52 11.74
C PRO A 16 -36.01 -54.61 10.89
N SER A 17 -35.74 -55.83 10.43
CA SER A 17 -35.07 -56.19 9.16
C SER A 17 -33.84 -55.39 8.66
N PHE A 18 -32.65 -55.94 8.89
CA PHE A 18 -31.53 -55.84 7.94
C PHE A 18 -31.46 -57.11 7.07
N PRO A 19 -31.77 -57.05 5.77
CA PRO A 19 -31.21 -57.97 4.79
C PRO A 19 -29.80 -57.49 4.43
N SER A 20 -28.81 -58.33 4.70
CA SER A 20 -27.39 -58.17 4.35
C SER A 20 -27.12 -57.32 3.10
N LEU A 21 -26.39 -56.20 3.26
CA LEU A 21 -25.75 -55.55 2.11
C LEU A 21 -24.80 -56.57 1.46
N LEU A 22 -25.04 -56.87 0.18
CA LEU A 22 -23.98 -57.30 -0.71
C LEU A 22 -22.89 -56.23 -0.66
N ALA A 23 -21.66 -56.63 -0.32
CA ALA A 23 -20.51 -55.75 -0.41
C ALA A 23 -20.24 -55.46 -1.89
N GLN A 24 -20.83 -54.38 -2.40
CA GLN A 24 -20.36 -53.78 -3.65
C GLN A 24 -18.91 -53.36 -3.40
N SER A 25 -17.98 -54.01 -4.10
CA SER A 25 -16.59 -53.59 -4.16
C SER A 25 -16.56 -52.16 -4.71
N VAL A 26 -16.28 -51.19 -3.85
CA VAL A 26 -16.01 -49.82 -4.27
C VAL A 26 -14.76 -49.86 -5.13
N ASP A 27 -14.95 -49.75 -6.43
CA ASP A 27 -13.86 -49.85 -7.40
C ASP A 27 -12.92 -48.65 -7.20
N VAL A 28 -11.71 -48.91 -6.71
CA VAL A 28 -10.77 -47.87 -6.26
C VAL A 28 -10.09 -47.25 -7.49
N SER A 29 -10.84 -46.42 -8.20
CA SER A 29 -10.41 -45.72 -9.40
C SER A 29 -9.10 -44.98 -9.14
N SER A 30 -8.05 -45.37 -9.87
CA SER A 30 -6.70 -44.81 -9.74
C SER A 30 -6.65 -43.35 -10.19
N CYS A 31 -5.69 -42.60 -9.64
CA CYS A 31 -5.54 -41.19 -10.01
C CYS A 31 -5.02 -41.04 -11.45
N PRO A 32 -5.66 -40.22 -12.30
CA PRO A 32 -5.19 -39.96 -13.66
C PRO A 32 -4.21 -38.77 -13.78
N LEU A 33 -3.93 -38.05 -12.68
CA LEU A 33 -2.94 -36.98 -12.62
C LEU A 33 -1.52 -37.54 -12.60
N ASN A 34 -0.63 -37.03 -13.46
CA ASN A 34 0.73 -37.55 -13.59
C ASN A 34 1.68 -36.96 -12.53
N VAL A 35 1.49 -37.35 -11.26
CA VAL A 35 2.31 -36.89 -10.11
C VAL A 35 3.82 -37.10 -10.27
N SER A 36 4.27 -37.92 -11.24
CA SER A 36 5.70 -38.14 -11.51
C SER A 36 6.42 -36.88 -12.01
N ILE A 37 5.70 -35.93 -12.65
CA ILE A 37 6.22 -34.66 -13.16
C ILE A 37 6.88 -33.84 -12.04
N LEU A 38 6.33 -33.89 -10.83
CA LEU A 38 6.79 -33.07 -9.70
C LEU A 38 7.89 -33.73 -8.84
N ARG A 39 8.35 -34.94 -9.19
CA ARG A 39 9.38 -35.65 -8.40
C ARG A 39 10.70 -34.86 -8.24
N PRO A 40 11.23 -34.15 -9.26
CA PRO A 40 12.41 -33.30 -9.10
C PRO A 40 12.19 -32.08 -8.20
N VAL A 41 10.93 -31.70 -7.96
CA VAL A 41 10.56 -30.50 -7.18
C VAL A 41 10.55 -30.79 -5.67
N PHE A 42 10.31 -32.06 -5.28
CA PHE A 42 10.15 -32.50 -3.89
C PHE A 42 11.25 -33.47 -3.39
N SER A 43 12.28 -33.74 -4.21
CA SER A 43 13.43 -34.59 -3.86
C SER A 43 14.45 -33.94 -2.91
N ASP A 44 14.46 -32.60 -2.81
CA ASP A 44 15.42 -31.82 -2.02
C ASP A 44 14.97 -31.67 -0.55
N SER A 45 15.54 -32.51 0.32
CA SER A 45 15.15 -32.70 1.74
C SER A 45 15.63 -31.60 2.71
N SER A 46 15.84 -30.37 2.24
CA SER A 46 16.59 -29.31 2.95
C SER A 46 15.80 -28.03 3.31
N ARG A 47 14.47 -28.09 3.47
CA ARG A 47 13.60 -26.90 3.62
C ARG A 47 12.80 -26.82 4.93
N PRO A 48 12.65 -25.62 5.54
CA PRO A 48 11.85 -25.42 6.75
C PRO A 48 10.35 -25.26 6.46
N ARG A 49 9.51 -25.86 7.31
CA ARG A 49 8.06 -25.99 7.13
C ARG A 49 7.27 -24.78 7.65
N SER A 50 6.09 -24.52 7.08
CA SER A 50 4.86 -24.02 7.75
C SER A 50 3.89 -23.18 6.89
N SER A 51 4.31 -22.55 5.78
CA SER A 51 3.39 -21.71 4.97
C SER A 51 3.73 -21.63 3.48
N MET A 52 4.99 -21.34 3.13
CA MET A 52 5.48 -21.28 1.75
C MET A 52 5.26 -22.60 1.00
N GLU A 53 5.30 -23.70 1.74
CA GLU A 53 5.07 -25.09 1.33
C GLU A 53 3.67 -25.30 0.70
N CYS A 54 2.62 -24.78 1.33
CA CYS A 54 1.25 -24.85 0.81
C CYS A 54 1.05 -24.08 -0.49
N HIS A 55 1.79 -22.98 -0.71
CA HIS A 55 1.77 -22.28 -1.99
C HIS A 55 2.37 -23.14 -3.10
N HIS A 56 3.54 -23.74 -2.88
CA HIS A 56 4.21 -24.60 -3.85
C HIS A 56 3.37 -25.86 -4.16
N ILE A 57 2.74 -26.46 -3.14
CA ILE A 57 1.80 -27.57 -3.33
C ILE A 57 0.62 -27.17 -4.22
N ARG A 58 0.00 -26.00 -3.98
CA ARG A 58 -1.13 -25.52 -4.80
C ARG A 58 -0.72 -25.28 -6.25
N GLN A 59 0.44 -24.67 -6.50
CA GLN A 59 0.91 -24.47 -7.87
C GLN A 59 1.30 -25.79 -8.55
N GLY A 60 1.86 -26.75 -7.79
CA GLY A 60 2.14 -28.10 -8.30
C GLY A 60 0.87 -28.83 -8.73
N LEU A 61 -0.19 -28.75 -7.93
CA LEU A 61 -1.51 -29.27 -8.31
C LEU A 61 -2.04 -28.59 -9.57
N ARG A 62 -1.95 -27.26 -9.70
CA ARG A 62 -2.36 -26.53 -10.92
C ARG A 62 -1.57 -26.98 -12.16
N LEU A 63 -0.27 -27.23 -12.04
CA LEU A 63 0.56 -27.78 -13.12
C LEU A 63 0.09 -29.19 -13.54
N LEU A 64 -0.24 -30.07 -12.59
CA LEU A 64 -0.80 -31.39 -12.90
C LEU A 64 -2.20 -31.33 -13.53
N LEU A 65 -3.02 -30.35 -13.13
CA LEU A 65 -4.32 -30.10 -13.75
C LEU A 65 -4.15 -29.58 -15.20
N SER A 66 -3.10 -28.81 -15.51
CA SER A 66 -2.78 -28.47 -16.90
C SER A 66 -2.32 -29.67 -17.74
N ASP A 67 -1.49 -30.57 -17.21
CA ASP A 67 -1.14 -31.82 -17.89
C ASP A 67 -2.40 -32.66 -18.15
N TYR A 68 -3.29 -32.75 -17.16
CA TYR A 68 -4.55 -33.46 -17.30
C TYR A 68 -5.50 -32.82 -18.33
N LEU A 69 -5.65 -31.48 -18.32
CA LEU A 69 -6.41 -30.73 -19.32
C LEU A 69 -5.85 -30.92 -20.73
N ARG A 70 -4.52 -30.88 -20.88
CA ARG A 70 -3.84 -31.09 -22.17
C ARG A 70 -4.03 -32.51 -22.70
N ARG A 71 -4.07 -33.51 -21.82
CA ARG A 71 -4.24 -34.93 -22.19
C ARG A 71 -5.70 -35.36 -22.38
N THR A 72 -6.68 -34.66 -21.81
CA THR A 72 -8.08 -35.15 -21.74
C THR A 72 -9.15 -34.15 -22.20
N GLY A 73 -8.86 -32.85 -22.23
CA GLY A 73 -9.86 -31.80 -22.45
C GLY A 73 -10.70 -31.43 -21.22
N TYR A 74 -10.45 -32.04 -20.05
CA TYR A 74 -11.13 -31.73 -18.79
C TYR A 74 -10.19 -31.02 -17.81
N PHE A 75 -10.66 -29.97 -17.13
CA PHE A 75 -9.86 -29.24 -16.15
C PHE A 75 -9.55 -30.05 -14.89
N PHE A 76 -10.43 -31.00 -14.51
CA PHE A 76 -10.36 -31.73 -13.24
C PHE A 76 -10.63 -33.24 -13.42
N PRO A 77 -9.93 -34.11 -12.66
CA PRO A 77 -10.13 -35.55 -12.69
C PRO A 77 -11.47 -35.95 -12.04
N PRO A 78 -12.06 -37.11 -12.40
CA PRO A 78 -13.39 -37.52 -11.92
C PRO A 78 -13.49 -37.60 -10.39
N ALA A 79 -14.64 -37.20 -9.82
CA ALA A 79 -14.81 -37.03 -8.37
C ALA A 79 -14.52 -38.29 -7.53
N ASN A 80 -14.75 -39.49 -8.06
CA ASN A 80 -14.40 -40.76 -7.42
C ASN A 80 -12.88 -41.00 -7.30
N THR A 81 -12.06 -40.33 -8.11
CA THR A 81 -10.58 -40.37 -8.03
C THR A 81 -10.00 -39.41 -7.00
N SER A 82 -10.80 -38.57 -6.34
CA SER A 82 -10.31 -37.52 -5.42
C SER A 82 -9.34 -38.06 -4.36
N GLU A 83 -9.72 -39.13 -3.65
CA GLU A 83 -8.92 -39.67 -2.55
C GLU A 83 -7.65 -40.38 -3.04
N SER A 84 -7.73 -41.11 -4.16
CA SER A 84 -6.55 -41.77 -4.75
C SER A 84 -5.58 -40.75 -5.35
N CYS A 85 -6.07 -39.59 -5.81
CA CYS A 85 -5.22 -38.46 -6.21
C CYS A 85 -4.56 -37.77 -5.02
N TRP A 86 -5.26 -37.54 -3.91
CA TRP A 86 -4.61 -37.01 -2.70
C TRP A 86 -3.56 -37.97 -2.14
N GLN A 87 -3.82 -39.28 -2.13
CA GLN A 87 -2.81 -40.28 -1.75
C GLN A 87 -1.59 -40.27 -2.70
N SER A 88 -1.84 -40.19 -4.01
CA SER A 88 -0.77 -40.12 -5.02
C SER A 88 0.10 -38.86 -4.86
N TYR A 89 -0.52 -37.71 -4.59
CA TYR A 89 0.21 -36.45 -4.38
C TYR A 89 0.91 -36.40 -3.02
N GLN A 90 0.28 -36.89 -1.95
CA GLN A 90 0.85 -36.98 -0.61
C GLN A 90 2.13 -37.84 -0.58
N SER A 91 2.27 -38.81 -1.49
CA SER A 91 3.49 -39.62 -1.63
C SER A 91 4.74 -38.83 -2.03
N LEU A 92 4.60 -37.59 -2.54
CA LEU A 92 5.71 -36.70 -2.87
C LEU A 92 6.35 -36.03 -1.64
N VAL A 93 5.59 -35.87 -0.55
CA VAL A 93 6.03 -35.19 0.69
C VAL A 93 5.58 -35.97 1.93
N PRO A 94 6.14 -37.17 2.19
CA PRO A 94 5.66 -38.08 3.24
C PRO A 94 5.72 -37.50 4.66
N ASP A 95 6.62 -36.54 4.92
CA ASP A 95 6.79 -35.94 6.25
C ASP A 95 5.91 -34.68 6.51
N PHE A 96 5.00 -34.34 5.60
CA PHE A 96 4.11 -33.17 5.68
C PHE A 96 2.68 -33.54 5.25
N ASP A 97 1.72 -33.63 6.19
CA ASP A 97 0.30 -33.84 5.86
C ASP A 97 -0.25 -32.60 5.16
N ILE A 98 -0.47 -32.72 3.86
CA ILE A 98 -0.90 -31.65 2.98
C ILE A 98 -2.31 -31.16 3.36
N ARG A 99 -3.22 -32.07 3.73
CA ARG A 99 -4.64 -31.74 3.89
C ARG A 99 -4.90 -31.01 5.20
N SER A 100 -4.33 -31.48 6.31
CA SER A 100 -4.46 -30.76 7.58
C SER A 100 -3.63 -29.49 7.62
N SER A 101 -2.41 -29.48 7.06
CA SER A 101 -1.51 -28.31 7.14
C SER A 101 -1.92 -27.16 6.20
N CYS A 102 -2.50 -27.47 5.03
CA CYS A 102 -2.94 -26.47 4.06
C CYS A 102 -4.46 -26.24 4.02
N GLY A 103 -5.23 -26.99 4.83
CA GLY A 103 -6.68 -26.87 4.91
C GLY A 103 -7.45 -27.39 3.68
N PHE A 104 -6.81 -28.22 2.83
CA PHE A 104 -7.43 -28.71 1.60
C PHE A 104 -8.43 -29.85 1.85
N GLN A 105 -9.66 -29.69 1.37
CA GLN A 105 -10.68 -30.74 1.38
C GLN A 105 -10.46 -31.74 0.22
N THR A 106 -10.79 -33.02 0.44
CA THR A 106 -10.63 -34.09 -0.57
C THR A 106 -11.26 -33.72 -1.92
N ALA A 107 -12.46 -33.13 -1.93
CA ALA A 107 -13.19 -32.80 -3.16
C ALA A 107 -12.49 -31.77 -4.06
N TRP A 108 -11.66 -30.86 -3.52
CA TRP A 108 -11.11 -29.72 -4.27
C TRP A 108 -10.04 -30.09 -5.32
N ILE A 109 -9.62 -31.36 -5.39
CA ILE A 109 -8.77 -31.85 -6.48
C ILE A 109 -9.59 -32.21 -7.73
N SER A 110 -10.91 -32.37 -7.59
CA SER A 110 -11.85 -32.80 -8.64
C SER A 110 -13.02 -31.82 -8.88
N GLN A 111 -13.31 -30.92 -7.94
CA GLN A 111 -14.44 -30.00 -8.00
C GLN A 111 -14.01 -28.62 -8.50
N GLY A 112 -14.41 -28.27 -9.73
CA GLY A 112 -14.18 -26.95 -10.33
C GLY A 112 -15.13 -25.83 -9.86
N CYS A 113 -14.90 -24.63 -10.42
CA CYS A 113 -15.68 -23.41 -10.21
C CYS A 113 -16.76 -23.22 -11.30
N MET A 114 -17.89 -22.59 -10.96
CA MET A 114 -19.00 -22.25 -11.89
C MET A 114 -19.50 -23.40 -12.80
N ASN A 115 -19.38 -24.66 -12.37
CA ASN A 115 -19.66 -25.87 -13.17
C ASN A 115 -18.84 -26.01 -14.47
N LEU A 116 -17.74 -25.25 -14.64
CA LEU A 116 -16.85 -25.37 -15.80
C LEU A 116 -15.96 -26.61 -15.66
N THR A 117 -16.18 -27.64 -16.48
CA THR A 117 -15.45 -28.91 -16.38
C THR A 117 -14.52 -29.19 -17.56
N THR A 118 -14.85 -28.67 -18.74
CA THR A 118 -14.13 -28.92 -20.00
C THR A 118 -13.49 -27.66 -20.58
N LYS A 119 -12.50 -27.88 -21.45
CA LYS A 119 -11.93 -26.86 -22.33
C LYS A 119 -13.03 -26.10 -23.11
N VAL A 120 -13.99 -26.83 -23.67
CA VAL A 120 -15.04 -26.28 -24.55
C VAL A 120 -16.00 -25.37 -23.79
N GLU A 121 -16.39 -25.73 -22.56
CA GLU A 121 -17.23 -24.87 -21.70
C GLU A 121 -16.51 -23.57 -21.32
N PHE A 122 -15.19 -23.64 -21.07
CA PHE A 122 -14.37 -22.46 -20.77
C PHE A 122 -14.20 -21.54 -22.00
N GLU A 123 -13.90 -22.11 -23.18
CA GLU A 123 -13.83 -21.35 -24.43
C GLU A 123 -15.18 -20.74 -24.83
N ALA A 124 -16.31 -21.40 -24.52
CA ALA A 124 -17.64 -20.87 -24.81
C ALA A 124 -18.09 -19.73 -23.87
N LEU A 125 -17.46 -19.56 -22.70
CA LEU A 125 -17.77 -18.50 -21.74
C LEU A 125 -17.07 -17.17 -22.07
N ILE A 126 -15.92 -17.22 -22.76
CA ILE A 126 -15.00 -16.09 -22.91
C ILE A 126 -14.98 -15.64 -24.38
N PRO A 127 -15.11 -14.34 -24.70
CA PRO A 127 -15.07 -13.87 -26.08
C PRO A 127 -13.76 -14.26 -26.79
N ASN A 128 -13.86 -14.71 -28.04
CA ASN A 128 -12.71 -15.11 -28.86
C ASN A 128 -11.59 -14.07 -28.83
N THR A 129 -11.89 -12.77 -28.91
CA THR A 129 -10.89 -11.70 -28.86
C THR A 129 -10.02 -11.69 -27.59
N THR A 130 -10.52 -12.19 -26.46
CA THR A 130 -9.76 -12.33 -25.20
C THR A 130 -8.98 -13.64 -25.17
N LEU A 131 -9.50 -14.71 -25.78
CA LEU A 131 -8.77 -15.97 -25.95
C LEU A 131 -7.61 -15.81 -26.96
N ASP A 132 -7.84 -15.08 -28.04
CA ASP A 132 -6.86 -14.73 -29.07
C ASP A 132 -5.72 -13.86 -28.49
N ASP A 133 -6.03 -12.89 -27.61
CA ASP A 133 -5.03 -12.12 -26.87
C ASP A 133 -4.16 -13.04 -26.01
N VAL A 134 -4.76 -13.92 -25.20
CA VAL A 134 -4.04 -14.90 -24.37
C VAL A 134 -3.19 -15.85 -25.23
N VAL A 135 -3.70 -16.37 -26.35
CA VAL A 135 -2.93 -17.21 -27.26
C VAL A 135 -1.77 -16.43 -27.89
N SER A 136 -2.00 -15.19 -28.34
CA SER A 136 -0.95 -14.38 -28.96
C SER A 136 0.21 -14.05 -28.01
N ASN A 137 -0.07 -13.85 -26.72
CA ASN A 137 0.93 -13.56 -25.70
C ASN A 137 1.60 -14.82 -25.12
N CYS A 138 0.88 -15.94 -25.00
CA CYS A 138 1.36 -17.15 -24.33
C CYS A 138 1.90 -18.25 -25.28
N ASN A 139 1.67 -18.17 -26.60
CA ASN A 139 2.08 -19.21 -27.57
C ASN A 139 3.56 -19.08 -28.01
N GLN A 140 4.47 -18.99 -27.05
CA GLN A 140 5.92 -18.83 -27.22
C GLN A 140 6.67 -19.45 -26.03
N SER A 141 8.00 -19.65 -26.12
CA SER A 141 8.80 -19.91 -24.90
C SER A 141 8.67 -18.72 -23.95
N LEU A 142 8.38 -18.98 -22.67
CA LEU A 142 8.05 -17.94 -21.68
C LEU A 142 9.31 -17.41 -20.96
N GLN A 143 10.44 -17.31 -21.66
CA GLN A 143 11.65 -16.68 -21.11
C GLN A 143 11.55 -15.15 -21.10
N GLY A 144 12.06 -14.53 -20.04
CA GLY A 144 12.18 -13.08 -19.93
C GLY A 144 10.86 -12.33 -20.07
N SER A 145 10.79 -11.40 -21.02
CA SER A 145 9.63 -10.54 -21.24
C SER A 145 8.37 -11.29 -21.73
N ALA A 146 8.52 -12.44 -22.39
CA ALA A 146 7.37 -13.23 -22.86
C ALA A 146 6.46 -13.69 -21.71
N CYS A 147 7.06 -14.02 -20.54
CA CYS A 147 6.30 -14.35 -19.35
C CYS A 147 5.44 -13.18 -18.84
N ALA A 148 5.98 -11.96 -18.84
CA ALA A 148 5.27 -10.77 -18.37
C ALA A 148 4.05 -10.45 -19.26
N SER A 149 4.20 -10.54 -20.58
CA SER A 149 3.08 -10.36 -21.51
C SER A 149 1.99 -11.42 -21.31
N CYS A 150 2.37 -12.70 -21.26
CA CYS A 150 1.43 -13.81 -21.03
C CYS A 150 0.67 -13.65 -19.70
N THR A 151 1.37 -13.50 -18.57
CA THR A 151 0.74 -13.34 -17.25
C THR A 151 -0.14 -12.09 -17.14
N THR A 152 0.15 -11.03 -17.90
CA THR A 152 -0.70 -9.84 -18.00
C THR A 152 -2.03 -10.15 -18.70
N SER A 153 -2.02 -10.83 -19.86
CA SER A 153 -3.27 -11.23 -20.55
C SER A 153 -4.14 -12.16 -19.69
N LEU A 154 -3.52 -13.06 -18.90
CA LEU A 154 -4.26 -13.92 -17.97
C LEU A 154 -4.92 -13.13 -16.83
N SER A 155 -4.25 -12.10 -16.32
CA SER A 155 -4.80 -11.22 -15.28
C SER A 155 -6.02 -10.43 -15.79
N ASN A 156 -5.97 -9.96 -17.06
CA ASN A 156 -7.09 -9.29 -17.72
C ASN A 156 -8.28 -10.25 -17.89
N LEU A 157 -8.04 -11.47 -18.40
CA LEU A 157 -9.09 -12.50 -18.53
C LEU A 157 -9.73 -12.83 -17.19
N GLN A 158 -8.94 -13.00 -16.12
CA GLN A 158 -9.46 -13.29 -14.78
C GLN A 158 -10.37 -12.16 -14.26
N THR A 159 -9.91 -10.91 -14.32
CA THR A 159 -10.64 -9.76 -13.78
C THR A 159 -11.95 -9.44 -14.50
N LEU A 160 -12.06 -9.80 -15.79
CA LEU A 160 -13.27 -9.56 -16.59
C LEU A 160 -14.31 -10.69 -16.50
N TYR A 161 -13.89 -11.96 -16.36
CA TYR A 161 -14.80 -13.12 -16.53
C TYR A 161 -14.84 -14.09 -15.35
N LEU A 162 -13.93 -14.01 -14.37
CA LEU A 162 -13.74 -15.03 -13.33
C LEU A 162 -13.55 -14.38 -11.93
N THR A 163 -14.57 -13.64 -11.49
CA THR A 163 -14.48 -12.71 -10.36
C THR A 163 -14.74 -13.31 -8.97
N ASP A 164 -15.17 -14.57 -8.88
CA ASP A 164 -15.44 -15.25 -7.60
C ASP A 164 -14.13 -15.68 -6.90
N ASN A 165 -13.79 -14.99 -5.80
CA ASN A 165 -12.62 -15.24 -4.95
C ASN A 165 -13.00 -15.99 -3.66
N SER A 166 -13.88 -16.99 -3.73
CA SER A 166 -14.31 -17.81 -2.59
C SER A 166 -13.25 -18.82 -2.13
N ILE A 167 -12.38 -18.35 -1.23
CA ILE A 167 -11.39 -19.14 -0.45
C ILE A 167 -10.19 -19.62 -1.30
N ALA A 168 -9.02 -19.78 -0.66
CA ALA A 168 -7.72 -19.99 -1.29
C ALA A 168 -7.48 -21.43 -1.83
N ASN A 169 -8.51 -22.03 -2.43
CA ASN A 169 -8.57 -23.43 -2.82
C ASN A 169 -7.65 -23.77 -4.02
N VAL A 170 -7.55 -25.04 -4.37
CA VAL A 170 -6.76 -25.52 -5.54
C VAL A 170 -7.48 -25.23 -6.85
N SER A 171 -8.81 -25.33 -6.84
CA SER A 171 -9.74 -25.31 -7.98
C SER A 171 -10.61 -24.06 -8.06
N ASP A 172 -10.16 -22.97 -7.44
CA ASP A 172 -10.83 -21.67 -7.48
C ASP A 172 -10.91 -21.10 -8.91
N CYS A 173 -11.83 -20.16 -9.14
CA CYS A 173 -11.98 -19.51 -10.45
C CYS A 173 -10.68 -18.81 -10.92
N SER A 174 -9.79 -18.40 -10.00
CA SER A 174 -8.46 -17.85 -10.33
C SER A 174 -7.49 -18.86 -10.96
N ALA A 175 -7.72 -20.16 -10.82
CA ALA A 175 -6.83 -21.19 -11.38
C ALA A 175 -7.03 -21.39 -12.89
N TYR A 176 -8.25 -21.22 -13.40
CA TYR A 176 -8.58 -21.57 -14.78
C TYR A 176 -7.72 -20.87 -15.85
N PRO A 177 -7.40 -19.56 -15.76
CA PRO A 177 -6.58 -18.88 -16.76
C PRO A 177 -5.16 -19.47 -16.83
N SER A 178 -4.52 -19.70 -15.68
CA SER A 178 -3.17 -20.30 -15.63
C SER A 178 -3.19 -21.75 -16.08
N ILE A 179 -4.22 -22.52 -15.70
CA ILE A 179 -4.37 -23.92 -16.12
C ILE A 179 -4.55 -24.02 -17.64
N TYR A 180 -5.42 -23.20 -18.22
CA TYR A 180 -5.68 -23.13 -19.67
C TYR A 180 -4.46 -22.63 -20.44
N ALA A 181 -3.78 -21.60 -19.95
CA ALA A 181 -2.61 -21.02 -20.61
C ALA A 181 -1.49 -22.03 -20.78
N ALA A 182 -1.14 -22.74 -19.70
CA ALA A 182 -0.11 -23.77 -19.73
C ALA A 182 -0.54 -25.03 -20.49
N ALA A 183 -1.82 -25.39 -20.52
CA ALA A 183 -2.31 -26.60 -21.19
C ALA A 183 -2.58 -26.43 -22.70
N VAL A 184 -3.10 -25.26 -23.10
CA VAL A 184 -3.74 -25.03 -24.40
C VAL A 184 -3.11 -23.86 -25.17
N ALA A 185 -2.90 -22.71 -24.52
CA ALA A 185 -2.40 -21.52 -25.21
C ALA A 185 -0.89 -21.61 -25.54
N ASN A 186 -0.13 -22.33 -24.72
CA ASN A 186 1.30 -22.54 -24.92
C ASN A 186 1.61 -23.87 -25.66
N TYR A 187 2.36 -23.80 -26.77
CA TYR A 187 2.71 -24.99 -27.56
C TYR A 187 3.71 -25.96 -26.89
N LEU A 188 4.56 -25.48 -25.97
CA LEU A 188 5.49 -26.32 -25.22
C LEU A 188 4.74 -27.08 -24.12
N GLY A 189 3.94 -26.36 -23.34
CA GLY A 189 2.96 -26.88 -22.39
C GLY A 189 3.46 -26.97 -20.94
N PRO A 190 2.71 -27.60 -20.02
CA PRO A 190 2.90 -27.41 -18.57
C PRO A 190 4.12 -28.14 -17.99
N THR A 191 4.74 -29.02 -18.78
CA THR A 191 5.95 -29.78 -18.43
C THR A 191 7.24 -29.15 -18.98
N ASP A 192 7.13 -28.04 -19.70
CA ASP A 192 8.27 -27.25 -20.15
C ASP A 192 8.82 -26.37 -19.02
N GLU A 193 10.14 -26.19 -18.96
CA GLU A 193 10.80 -25.52 -17.83
C GLU A 193 10.46 -24.02 -17.77
N ASP A 194 10.43 -23.33 -18.92
CA ASP A 194 10.06 -21.92 -19.00
C ASP A 194 8.60 -21.71 -18.62
N THR A 195 7.72 -22.60 -19.11
CA THR A 195 6.28 -22.54 -18.90
C THR A 195 5.90 -22.87 -17.45
N ALA A 196 6.51 -23.89 -16.85
CA ALA A 196 6.33 -24.22 -15.43
C ALA A 196 6.88 -23.14 -14.50
N SER A 197 8.03 -22.55 -14.84
CA SER A 197 8.65 -21.48 -14.08
C SER A 197 7.83 -20.19 -14.15
N CYS A 198 7.38 -19.80 -15.34
CA CYS A 198 6.57 -18.60 -15.54
C CYS A 198 5.18 -18.70 -14.90
N ILE A 199 4.39 -19.73 -15.24
CA ILE A 199 2.96 -19.78 -14.91
C ILE A 199 2.72 -20.31 -13.49
N PHE A 200 3.60 -21.19 -13.00
CA PHE A 200 3.42 -21.86 -11.70
C PHE A 200 4.55 -21.60 -10.69
N SER A 201 5.62 -20.89 -11.07
CA SER A 201 6.83 -20.70 -10.23
C SER A 201 7.51 -22.02 -9.84
N ILE A 202 7.49 -23.01 -10.74
CA ILE A 202 8.08 -24.34 -10.53
C ILE A 202 9.29 -24.54 -11.42
N GLN A 203 10.40 -24.99 -10.83
CA GLN A 203 11.60 -25.42 -11.53
C GLN A 203 11.59 -26.95 -11.61
N LEU A 204 11.61 -27.51 -12.83
CA LEU A 204 11.50 -28.95 -13.08
C LEU A 204 12.86 -29.66 -13.23
N SER A 205 13.96 -28.90 -13.31
CA SER A 205 15.30 -29.41 -13.64
C SER A 205 16.23 -29.50 -12.42
N ASP A 206 16.59 -30.73 -12.04
CA ASP A 206 17.76 -31.01 -11.20
C ASP A 206 19.03 -30.64 -11.99
N ASN A 207 19.83 -29.70 -11.47
CA ASN A 207 20.91 -29.06 -12.24
C ASN A 207 22.19 -29.92 -12.31
N HIS A 208 22.13 -31.01 -13.10
CA HIS A 208 23.23 -31.97 -13.24
C HIS A 208 23.55 -32.35 -14.71
N GLY A 209 24.18 -31.43 -15.45
CA GLY A 209 24.75 -31.72 -16.77
C GLY A 209 25.87 -30.74 -17.14
N SER A 210 26.97 -31.14 -17.80
CA SER A 210 27.39 -32.50 -18.19
C SER A 210 28.89 -32.52 -18.53
N LYS A 211 29.52 -33.71 -18.46
CA LYS A 211 30.29 -34.33 -19.56
C LYS A 211 31.01 -35.61 -19.11
N GLY A 212 30.46 -36.75 -19.50
CA GLY A 212 31.19 -38.01 -19.47
C GLY A 212 32.14 -38.13 -20.67
N LYS A 213 33.33 -38.69 -20.45
CA LYS A 213 34.14 -39.36 -21.47
C LYS A 213 34.69 -40.67 -20.90
N SER A 214 34.99 -41.61 -21.79
CA SER A 214 35.15 -43.03 -21.48
C SER A 214 36.51 -43.41 -20.87
N GLU A 215 36.43 -44.26 -19.85
CA GLU A 215 37.24 -45.47 -19.63
C GLU A 215 38.73 -45.49 -20.04
N GLN A 216 39.61 -45.67 -19.03
CA GLN A 216 40.58 -46.78 -19.05
C GLN A 216 40.98 -47.21 -17.62
N ARG A 217 41.36 -48.48 -17.46
CA ARG A 217 41.81 -49.10 -16.19
C ARG A 217 43.34 -49.17 -16.14
N GLY A 218 43.99 -49.09 -14.98
CA GLY A 218 45.43 -49.35 -14.92
C GLY A 218 46.21 -49.17 -13.60
N VAL A 219 46.07 -50.12 -12.67
CA VAL A 219 47.10 -50.55 -11.69
C VAL A 219 47.52 -49.55 -10.58
N ILE A 220 47.96 -50.11 -9.46
CA ILE A 220 48.25 -49.45 -8.17
C ILE A 220 49.69 -49.80 -7.71
N LEU A 221 50.31 -48.89 -6.96
CA LEU A 221 51.51 -49.06 -6.12
C LEU A 221 52.90 -49.14 -6.78
N GLY A 222 53.69 -48.08 -6.59
CA GLY A 222 55.14 -48.05 -6.74
C GLY A 222 55.71 -46.72 -6.23
N VAL A 223 56.78 -46.76 -5.42
CA VAL A 223 57.48 -45.57 -4.87
C VAL A 223 56.65 -44.71 -3.89
N LEU A 224 56.35 -45.24 -2.70
CA LEU A 224 55.59 -44.53 -1.64
C LEU A 224 56.42 -44.08 -0.41
N ILE A 225 57.75 -43.93 -0.54
CA ILE A 225 58.64 -43.53 0.58
C ILE A 225 59.43 -42.23 0.29
N GLY A 226 59.77 -41.93 -0.97
CA GLY A 226 60.56 -40.73 -1.29
C GLY A 226 59.77 -39.41 -1.41
N VAL A 227 58.47 -39.47 -1.73
CA VAL A 227 57.71 -38.30 -2.22
C VAL A 227 56.97 -37.52 -1.12
N GLY A 228 56.72 -38.16 0.03
CA GLY A 228 55.87 -37.60 1.10
C GLY A 228 56.33 -36.24 1.64
N GLY A 229 57.63 -36.06 1.90
CA GLY A 229 58.16 -34.79 2.43
C GLY A 229 58.01 -33.62 1.46
N GLY A 230 58.29 -33.84 0.17
CA GLY A 230 58.15 -32.83 -0.87
C GLY A 230 56.68 -32.42 -1.08
N LEU A 231 55.76 -33.39 -1.06
CA LEU A 231 54.33 -33.10 -1.17
C LEU A 231 53.79 -32.26 -0.02
N VAL A 232 54.21 -32.50 1.23
CA VAL A 232 53.74 -31.67 2.37
C VAL A 232 54.17 -30.21 2.24
N VAL A 233 55.40 -29.94 1.77
CA VAL A 233 55.87 -28.56 1.54
C VAL A 233 55.16 -27.91 0.34
N LEU A 234 54.98 -28.66 -0.76
CA LEU A 234 54.27 -28.14 -1.95
C LEU A 234 52.77 -27.93 -1.70
N ILE A 235 52.11 -28.80 -0.94
CA ILE A 235 50.72 -28.65 -0.52
C ILE A 235 50.60 -27.50 0.49
N GLY A 236 51.51 -27.37 1.46
CA GLY A 236 51.52 -26.26 2.42
C GLY A 236 51.74 -24.90 1.75
N GLY A 237 52.69 -24.82 0.82
CA GLY A 237 52.94 -23.62 0.00
C GLY A 237 51.77 -23.30 -0.93
N SER A 238 51.22 -24.30 -1.61
CA SER A 238 50.04 -24.14 -2.47
C SER A 238 48.81 -23.74 -1.67
N TRP A 239 48.63 -24.27 -0.46
CA TRP A 239 47.55 -23.89 0.46
C TRP A 239 47.74 -22.48 1.01
N PHE A 240 48.96 -22.04 1.32
CA PHE A 240 49.24 -20.67 1.73
C PHE A 240 48.98 -19.67 0.59
N VAL A 241 49.42 -19.99 -0.64
CA VAL A 241 49.11 -19.19 -1.84
C VAL A 241 47.61 -19.21 -2.14
N TYR A 242 46.95 -20.37 -2.09
CA TYR A 242 45.51 -20.52 -2.28
C TYR A 242 44.71 -19.77 -1.20
N ARG A 243 45.19 -19.74 0.05
CA ARG A 243 44.60 -18.97 1.15
C ARG A 243 44.77 -17.47 0.94
N LYS A 244 45.96 -17.00 0.58
CA LYS A 244 46.19 -15.57 0.27
C LYS A 244 45.40 -15.13 -0.98
N TYR A 245 45.25 -16.02 -1.95
CA TYR A 245 44.37 -15.84 -3.11
C TYR A 245 42.89 -15.85 -2.73
N GLN A 246 42.44 -16.76 -1.85
CA GLN A 246 41.08 -16.75 -1.30
C GLN A 246 40.81 -15.48 -0.51
N ASP A 247 41.72 -15.01 0.33
CA ASP A 247 41.51 -13.81 1.15
C ASP A 247 41.52 -12.53 0.30
N SER A 248 42.34 -12.47 -0.77
CA SER A 248 42.23 -11.42 -1.80
C SER A 248 40.92 -11.53 -2.63
N LYS A 249 40.47 -12.76 -2.94
CA LYS A 249 39.18 -13.02 -3.60
C LYS A 249 37.99 -12.78 -2.66
N ARG A 250 38.19 -12.82 -1.33
CA ARG A 250 37.21 -12.43 -0.30
C ARG A 250 37.13 -10.93 -0.14
N GLN A 251 38.23 -10.18 -0.24
CA GLN A 251 38.17 -8.72 -0.36
C GLN A 251 37.42 -8.30 -1.63
N LYS A 252 37.90 -8.71 -2.81
CA LYS A 252 37.21 -8.46 -4.09
C LYS A 252 35.79 -9.05 -4.14
N GLY A 253 35.53 -10.09 -3.33
CA GLY A 253 34.22 -10.70 -3.13
C GLY A 253 33.31 -9.85 -2.25
N ARG A 254 33.82 -9.21 -1.20
CA ARG A 254 33.10 -8.25 -0.34
C ARG A 254 32.75 -6.97 -1.12
N ASP A 255 33.66 -6.51 -1.96
CA ASP A 255 33.45 -5.38 -2.86
C ASP A 255 32.40 -5.73 -3.95
N ARG A 256 32.47 -6.94 -4.52
CA ARG A 256 31.43 -7.44 -5.45
C ARG A 256 30.09 -7.67 -4.78
N ILE A 257 30.04 -8.19 -3.56
CA ILE A 257 28.79 -8.38 -2.81
C ILE A 257 28.16 -7.02 -2.50
N ARG A 258 28.94 -6.02 -2.08
CA ARG A 258 28.46 -4.62 -1.99
C ARG A 258 27.88 -4.08 -3.29
N SER A 259 28.45 -4.43 -4.45
CA SER A 259 27.86 -4.05 -5.76
C SER A 259 26.63 -4.86 -6.18
N LEU A 260 26.47 -6.10 -5.69
CA LEU A 260 25.36 -7.00 -6.04
C LEU A 260 24.16 -6.85 -5.11
N GLU A 261 24.39 -6.59 -3.81
CA GLU A 261 23.35 -6.21 -2.84
C GLU A 261 22.70 -4.86 -3.20
N MET A 262 23.37 -4.04 -4.00
CA MET A 262 22.80 -2.82 -4.57
C MET A 262 21.81 -3.09 -5.73
N GLY A 263 21.80 -4.30 -6.31
CA GLY A 263 21.06 -4.60 -7.55
C GLY A 263 19.77 -5.41 -7.42
N SER A 264 19.53 -6.13 -6.31
CA SER A 264 18.51 -7.20 -6.28
C SER A 264 17.26 -6.96 -5.43
N LEU A 265 17.12 -5.79 -4.78
CA LEU A 265 15.93 -5.41 -3.98
C LEU A 265 15.55 -3.95 -4.24
N GLY A 266 14.72 -3.71 -5.27
CA GLY A 266 14.30 -2.36 -5.69
C GLY A 266 15.44 -1.43 -6.14
N GLY A 267 16.66 -1.96 -6.26
CA GLY A 267 17.90 -1.19 -6.21
C GLY A 267 18.08 -0.21 -7.36
N SER A 268 17.70 -0.58 -8.58
CA SER A 268 17.89 0.25 -9.78
C SER A 268 17.23 1.63 -9.70
N GLY A 269 16.14 1.78 -8.93
CA GLY A 269 15.55 3.09 -8.63
C GLY A 269 16.44 3.90 -7.69
N LEU A 270 16.54 3.48 -6.42
CA LEU A 270 17.27 4.24 -5.40
C LEU A 270 18.78 4.40 -5.68
N ALA A 271 19.41 3.49 -6.42
CA ALA A 271 20.80 3.66 -6.86
C ALA A 271 20.93 4.78 -7.90
N SER A 272 20.07 4.80 -8.93
CA SER A 272 20.01 5.86 -9.94
C SER A 272 19.68 7.22 -9.33
N PHE A 273 18.74 7.26 -8.37
CA PHE A 273 18.46 8.46 -7.59
C PHE A 273 19.64 8.89 -6.70
N SER A 274 20.41 7.95 -6.13
CA SER A 274 21.59 8.27 -5.30
C SER A 274 22.81 8.74 -6.11
N GLU A 275 22.85 8.54 -7.42
CA GLU A 275 23.87 9.13 -8.31
C GLU A 275 23.43 10.50 -8.89
N SER A 276 22.12 10.75 -8.99
CA SER A 276 21.55 12.00 -9.52
C SER A 276 21.16 13.03 -8.45
N THR A 277 21.11 12.64 -7.17
CA THR A 277 20.85 13.53 -6.02
C THR A 277 21.98 13.40 -4.98
N HIS A 278 22.24 14.47 -4.22
CA HIS A 278 23.28 14.49 -3.17
C HIS A 278 22.86 13.74 -1.87
N LEU A 279 22.17 12.60 -2.00
CA LEU A 279 21.67 11.81 -0.87
C LEU A 279 22.70 10.82 -0.36
N VAL A 280 22.83 10.74 0.97
CA VAL A 280 23.73 9.76 1.61
C VAL A 280 22.95 8.47 1.90
N LYS A 281 23.42 7.34 1.36
CA LYS A 281 22.97 6.01 1.80
C LYS A 281 23.74 5.61 3.06
N PHE A 282 23.12 5.83 4.22
CA PHE A 282 23.65 5.43 5.53
C PHE A 282 23.52 3.93 5.76
N THR A 283 24.47 3.35 6.51
CA THR A 283 24.34 2.00 7.05
C THR A 283 23.48 1.99 8.31
N PHE A 284 22.94 0.81 8.66
CA PHE A 284 22.16 0.67 9.89
C PHE A 284 23.00 0.90 11.15
N ASP A 285 24.26 0.47 11.16
CA ASP A 285 25.15 0.61 12.32
C ASP A 285 25.54 2.08 12.59
N GLU A 286 25.77 2.90 11.55
CA GLU A 286 25.98 4.36 11.71
C GLU A 286 24.75 5.04 12.34
N ILE A 287 23.53 4.68 11.91
CA ILE A 287 22.29 5.21 12.51
C ILE A 287 22.11 4.70 13.94
N LYS A 288 22.48 3.44 14.20
CA LYS A 288 22.43 2.82 15.52
C LYS A 288 23.39 3.51 16.49
N GLU A 289 24.57 3.92 16.04
CA GLU A 289 25.49 4.76 16.83
C GLU A 289 24.91 6.16 17.04
N ALA A 290 24.53 6.87 15.96
CA ALA A 290 23.98 8.23 15.98
C ALA A 290 22.75 8.39 16.90
N THR A 291 21.90 7.37 17.00
CA THR A 291 20.67 7.36 17.82
C THR A 291 20.86 6.77 19.23
N ARG A 292 22.09 6.35 19.60
CA ARG A 292 22.39 5.59 20.83
C ARG A 292 21.53 4.33 20.96
N ASN A 293 21.61 3.46 19.96
CA ASN A 293 20.83 2.24 19.76
C ASN A 293 19.31 2.48 19.83
N PHE A 294 18.83 3.54 19.16
CA PHE A 294 17.44 3.97 19.18
C PHE A 294 16.87 4.18 20.60
N SER A 295 17.65 4.85 21.48
CA SER A 295 17.23 5.07 22.88
C SER A 295 15.86 5.75 22.96
N ARG A 296 15.10 5.42 24.00
CA ARG A 296 13.80 6.04 24.30
C ARG A 296 13.94 7.54 24.57
N ASP A 297 15.04 7.97 25.18
CA ASP A 297 15.36 9.39 25.46
C ASP A 297 15.63 10.20 24.19
N ASN A 298 15.89 9.50 23.07
CA ASN A 298 16.04 10.08 21.74
C ASN A 298 14.75 9.98 20.91
N MET A 299 13.67 9.35 21.38
CA MET A 299 12.41 9.28 20.63
C MET A 299 11.67 10.61 20.70
N ILE A 300 11.56 11.30 19.55
CA ILE A 300 10.88 12.60 19.42
C ILE A 300 9.50 12.50 18.76
N GLY A 301 9.14 11.34 18.19
CA GLY A 301 7.83 11.13 17.57
C GLY A 301 7.44 9.66 17.47
N LYS A 302 6.14 9.38 17.55
CA LYS A 302 5.57 8.01 17.54
C LYS A 302 4.24 7.97 16.77
N GLY A 303 4.30 7.72 15.46
CA GLY A 303 3.12 7.65 14.59
C GLY A 303 2.76 6.22 14.17
N GLY A 304 1.73 6.08 13.31
CA GLY A 304 1.37 4.78 12.72
C GLY A 304 2.46 4.24 11.77
N TYR A 305 3.05 5.12 10.96
CA TYR A 305 4.05 4.77 9.94
C TYR A 305 5.42 4.38 10.52
N GLY A 306 5.82 4.99 11.65
CA GLY A 306 7.15 4.79 12.23
C GLY A 306 7.31 5.36 13.64
N ASN A 307 8.54 5.31 14.14
CA ASN A 307 9.04 6.14 15.26
C ASN A 307 10.08 7.11 14.69
N VAL A 308 10.13 8.33 15.22
CA VAL A 308 11.14 9.33 14.87
C VAL A 308 12.09 9.50 16.05
N TYR A 309 13.40 9.46 15.79
CA TYR A 309 14.44 9.62 16.78
C TYR A 309 15.34 10.81 16.42
N LYS A 310 15.78 11.60 17.40
CA LYS A 310 16.91 12.53 17.24
C LYS A 310 18.24 11.79 17.31
N GLY A 311 19.27 12.36 16.71
CA GLY A 311 20.65 11.91 16.86
C GLY A 311 21.62 12.81 16.12
N TYR A 312 22.91 12.46 16.18
CA TYR A 312 24.00 13.26 15.59
C TYR A 312 24.74 12.44 14.54
N LEU A 313 24.95 13.03 13.36
CA LEU A 313 25.82 12.47 12.33
C LEU A 313 27.31 12.67 12.69
N PRO A 314 28.26 11.97 12.03
CA PRO A 314 29.69 12.06 12.34
C PRO A 314 30.34 13.44 12.13
N ASP A 315 29.69 14.33 11.39
CA ASP A 315 30.07 15.75 11.21
C ASP A 315 29.57 16.66 12.36
N GLY A 316 28.78 16.12 13.29
CA GLY A 316 28.09 16.86 14.35
C GLY A 316 26.70 17.37 13.98
N SER A 317 26.21 17.13 12.75
CA SER A 317 24.87 17.58 12.33
C SER A 317 23.78 16.86 13.12
N GLU A 318 22.90 17.63 13.75
CA GLU A 318 21.72 17.13 14.49
C GLU A 318 20.56 16.86 13.53
N VAL A 319 20.06 15.61 13.51
CA VAL A 319 19.12 15.11 12.50
C VAL A 319 18.00 14.25 13.10
N ALA A 320 16.92 14.09 12.33
CA ALA A 320 15.78 13.25 12.64
C ALA A 320 15.79 11.95 11.80
N PHE A 321 15.67 10.80 12.48
CA PHE A 321 15.65 9.46 11.91
C PHE A 321 14.22 8.87 11.98
N LYS A 322 13.47 8.87 10.87
CA LYS A 322 12.15 8.24 10.74
C LYS A 322 12.32 6.76 10.45
N ARG A 323 12.27 5.90 11.48
CA ARG A 323 12.36 4.43 11.38
C ARG A 323 10.97 3.83 11.20
N PHE A 324 10.75 3.14 10.08
CA PHE A 324 9.44 2.60 9.71
C PHE A 324 9.09 1.31 10.44
N LYS A 325 7.80 1.07 10.67
CA LYS A 325 7.29 -0.10 11.41
C LYS A 325 6.94 -1.29 10.53
N ASN A 326 6.28 -1.08 9.40
CA ASN A 326 5.79 -2.15 8.53
C ASN A 326 6.87 -2.57 7.51
N CYS A 327 7.68 -3.56 7.88
CA CYS A 327 8.78 -4.05 7.05
C CYS A 327 8.41 -5.25 6.16
N SER A 328 7.18 -5.26 5.62
CA SER A 328 6.72 -6.18 4.56
C SER A 328 7.02 -5.65 3.16
N ALA A 329 6.96 -6.50 2.12
CA ALA A 329 7.22 -6.13 0.72
C ALA A 329 6.33 -4.99 0.20
N ALA A 330 5.05 -4.95 0.59
CA ALA A 330 4.15 -3.84 0.26
C ALA A 330 4.63 -2.50 0.89
N GLY A 331 5.35 -2.57 2.01
CA GLY A 331 6.00 -1.42 2.62
C GLY A 331 7.31 -1.00 1.95
N ASP A 332 7.99 -1.86 1.18
CA ASP A 332 9.17 -1.47 0.39
C ASP A 332 8.77 -0.51 -0.74
N ALA A 333 7.63 -0.76 -1.40
CA ALA A 333 7.08 0.15 -2.41
C ALA A 333 6.71 1.52 -1.80
N ASN A 334 6.00 1.54 -0.66
CA ASN A 334 5.64 2.80 0.01
C ASN A 334 6.88 3.59 0.49
N PHE A 335 7.89 2.91 1.04
CA PHE A 335 9.14 3.56 1.45
C PHE A 335 9.93 4.09 0.25
N THR A 336 10.02 3.31 -0.84
CA THR A 336 10.66 3.72 -2.10
C THR A 336 10.01 4.97 -2.65
N HIS A 337 8.67 4.98 -2.71
CA HIS A 337 7.87 6.13 -3.15
C HIS A 337 8.02 7.35 -2.24
N GLU A 338 8.06 7.18 -0.91
CA GLU A 338 8.30 8.31 0.01
C GLU A 338 9.69 8.92 -0.19
N VAL A 339 10.73 8.07 -0.33
CA VAL A 339 12.11 8.51 -0.63
C VAL A 339 12.19 9.21 -1.98
N GLU A 340 11.55 8.66 -3.03
CA GLU A 340 11.51 9.24 -4.38
C GLU A 340 10.87 10.64 -4.39
N VAL A 341 9.68 10.79 -3.77
CA VAL A 341 9.00 12.08 -3.67
C VAL A 341 9.85 13.09 -2.90
N ILE A 342 10.31 12.77 -1.69
CA ILE A 342 11.08 13.73 -0.86
C ILE A 342 12.50 14.01 -1.42
N ALA A 343 13.05 13.12 -2.24
CA ALA A 343 14.30 13.36 -2.99
C ALA A 343 14.12 14.31 -4.17
N SER A 344 12.95 14.27 -4.84
CA SER A 344 12.66 15.10 -6.01
C SER A 344 12.43 16.58 -5.70
N VAL A 345 12.21 16.94 -4.43
CA VAL A 345 11.81 18.29 -4.00
C VAL A 345 12.87 19.00 -3.17
N ARG A 346 13.06 20.30 -3.40
CA ARG A 346 13.95 21.14 -2.58
C ARG A 346 13.44 22.57 -2.48
N HIS A 347 12.75 22.87 -1.39
CA HIS A 347 12.17 24.19 -1.13
C HIS A 347 12.27 24.57 0.35
N VAL A 348 12.36 25.87 0.66
CA VAL A 348 12.65 26.39 2.01
C VAL A 348 11.56 26.10 3.06
N ASN A 349 10.35 25.75 2.59
CA ASN A 349 9.20 25.36 3.42
C ASN A 349 8.81 23.87 3.30
N LEU A 350 9.73 23.01 2.84
CA LEU A 350 9.59 21.55 2.91
C LEU A 350 10.69 20.97 3.81
N VAL A 351 10.46 19.80 4.40
CA VAL A 351 11.53 19.05 5.09
C VAL A 351 12.50 18.48 4.07
N ALA A 352 13.79 18.82 4.21
CA ALA A 352 14.84 18.32 3.34
C ALA A 352 15.31 16.90 3.77
N LEU A 353 15.37 15.99 2.80
CA LEU A 353 16.02 14.68 2.96
C LEU A 353 17.55 14.86 2.93
N ARG A 354 18.25 14.31 3.93
CA ARG A 354 19.71 14.19 3.97
C ARG A 354 20.18 12.84 3.42
N GLY A 355 19.38 11.81 3.60
CA GLY A 355 19.73 10.46 3.19
C GLY A 355 18.75 9.40 3.69
N TYR A 356 19.09 8.14 3.44
CA TYR A 356 18.25 7.00 3.79
C TYR A 356 19.12 5.79 4.19
N CYS A 357 18.51 4.84 4.89
CA CYS A 357 19.08 3.50 5.12
C CYS A 357 18.08 2.44 4.64
N THR A 358 18.56 1.58 3.75
CA THR A 358 17.95 0.28 3.44
C THR A 358 18.95 -0.81 3.81
N ALA A 359 18.62 -1.64 4.81
CA ALA A 359 19.45 -2.75 5.25
C ALA A 359 18.64 -4.02 5.45
N THR A 360 19.21 -5.14 5.01
CA THR A 360 18.78 -6.50 5.37
C THR A 360 19.35 -6.88 6.74
N PRO A 361 18.69 -7.79 7.49
CA PRO A 361 19.14 -8.17 8.82
C PRO A 361 20.51 -8.85 8.82
N THR A 362 21.50 -8.24 9.48
CA THR A 362 22.77 -8.89 9.85
C THR A 362 22.62 -9.85 11.03
N THR A 363 21.57 -9.70 11.84
CA THR A 363 21.17 -10.68 12.86
C THR A 363 19.68 -11.03 12.75
N PRO A 364 19.24 -12.27 13.08
CA PRO A 364 17.84 -12.69 12.93
C PRO A 364 16.81 -11.88 13.74
N LEU A 365 17.26 -11.12 14.75
CA LEU A 365 16.40 -10.32 15.63
C LEU A 365 16.12 -8.90 15.11
N GLU A 366 16.93 -8.41 14.17
CA GLU A 366 16.88 -6.99 13.76
C GLU A 366 15.95 -6.73 12.56
N GLY A 367 15.60 -7.76 11.79
CA GLY A 367 14.68 -7.65 10.65
C GLY A 367 15.15 -6.72 9.52
N HIS A 368 14.29 -6.48 8.53
CA HIS A 368 14.56 -5.46 7.51
C HIS A 368 14.49 -4.06 8.12
N GLN A 369 15.38 -3.16 7.68
CA GLN A 369 15.49 -1.80 8.19
C GLN A 369 15.32 -0.78 7.09
N ARG A 370 14.34 0.10 7.30
CA ARG A 370 13.99 1.25 6.46
C ARG A 370 13.95 2.50 7.32
N ILE A 371 14.83 3.45 7.03
CA ILE A 371 14.98 4.69 7.79
C ILE A 371 15.19 5.86 6.83
N ILE A 372 14.44 6.94 7.03
CA ILE A 372 14.65 8.24 6.39
C ILE A 372 15.41 9.16 7.35
N VAL A 373 16.38 9.92 6.83
CA VAL A 373 17.21 10.87 7.59
C VAL A 373 16.97 12.28 7.07
N CYS A 374 16.45 13.17 7.92
CA CYS A 374 16.11 14.56 7.58
C CYS A 374 16.70 15.53 8.60
N ASP A 375 16.69 16.84 8.29
CA ASP A 375 17.00 17.89 9.26
C ASP A 375 16.10 17.83 10.50
N LEU A 376 16.65 18.09 11.70
CA LEU A 376 15.84 18.14 12.93
C LEU A 376 15.09 19.49 13.04
N MET A 377 13.77 19.40 13.18
CA MET A 377 12.91 20.57 13.40
C MET A 377 12.76 20.82 14.91
N LYS A 378 13.63 21.68 15.44
CA LYS A 378 13.84 21.91 16.88
C LYS A 378 12.57 22.32 17.65
N ASN A 379 11.61 22.98 17.00
CA ASN A 379 10.38 23.43 17.64
C ASN A 379 9.20 22.45 17.46
N GLY A 380 9.42 21.22 17.00
CA GLY A 380 8.35 20.19 16.91
C GLY A 380 7.37 20.43 15.77
N SER A 381 6.11 20.05 15.95
CA SER A 381 5.01 20.24 14.99
C SER A 381 4.03 21.32 15.42
N LEU A 382 3.32 21.91 14.45
CA LEU A 382 2.29 22.92 14.70
C LEU A 382 1.15 22.38 15.59
N HIS A 383 0.82 21.09 15.52
CA HIS A 383 -0.14 20.45 16.44
C HIS A 383 0.26 20.67 17.91
N ASP A 384 1.54 20.49 18.21
CA ASP A 384 2.07 20.49 19.58
C ASP A 384 1.98 21.89 20.22
N HIS A 385 2.02 22.96 19.40
CA HIS A 385 1.86 24.35 19.84
C HIS A 385 0.41 24.86 19.86
N LEU A 386 -0.51 24.20 19.14
CA LEU A 386 -1.93 24.56 19.13
C LEU A 386 -2.75 23.80 20.18
N PHE A 387 -2.34 22.56 20.51
CA PHE A 387 -3.23 21.63 21.19
C PHE A 387 -2.64 20.86 22.38
N ASP A 388 -1.32 20.71 22.45
CA ASP A 388 -0.66 20.11 23.60
C ASP A 388 -0.14 21.22 24.53
N SER A 389 0.10 20.91 25.80
CA SER A 389 0.31 21.91 26.86
C SER A 389 1.72 22.51 26.89
N MET A 390 2.13 23.14 25.78
CA MET A 390 3.32 23.97 25.71
C MET A 390 3.12 25.27 26.51
N GLU A 391 4.16 25.74 27.22
CA GLU A 391 4.06 26.90 28.13
C GLU A 391 3.67 28.23 27.46
N ARG A 392 3.72 28.30 26.13
CA ARG A 392 3.42 29.51 25.35
C ARG A 392 2.64 29.14 24.08
N ARG A 393 1.46 29.72 23.92
CA ARG A 393 0.71 29.69 22.66
C ARG A 393 1.44 30.50 21.59
N LEU A 394 1.34 30.08 20.33
CA LEU A 394 1.86 30.87 19.19
C LEU A 394 1.12 32.21 19.12
N SER A 395 1.90 33.30 19.01
CA SER A 395 1.36 34.64 18.77
C SER A 395 0.94 34.81 17.31
N TRP A 396 0.03 35.76 17.05
CA TRP A 396 -0.55 35.98 15.74
C TRP A 396 0.50 36.17 14.61
N PRO A 397 1.58 36.98 14.76
CA PRO A 397 2.63 37.10 13.75
C PRO A 397 3.32 35.76 13.41
N LEU A 398 3.50 34.87 14.38
CA LEU A 398 4.03 33.52 14.14
C LEU A 398 3.03 32.65 13.38
N ARG A 399 1.73 32.73 13.68
CA ARG A 399 0.69 31.99 12.95
C ARG A 399 0.57 32.46 11.50
N GLN A 400 0.65 33.76 11.24
CA GLN A 400 0.72 34.32 9.88
C GLN A 400 1.94 33.80 9.12
N LYS A 401 3.12 33.84 9.75
CA LYS A 401 4.38 33.34 9.18
C LYS A 401 4.30 31.84 8.83
N ILE A 402 3.74 31.03 9.72
CA ILE A 402 3.57 29.59 9.54
C ILE A 402 2.57 29.29 8.41
N ALA A 403 1.43 30.00 8.39
CA ALA A 403 0.44 29.89 7.32
C ALA A 403 1.05 30.19 5.94
N LEU A 404 1.77 31.31 5.81
CA LEU A 404 2.42 31.70 4.57
C LEU A 404 3.54 30.73 4.15
N GLY A 405 4.34 30.24 5.10
CA GLY A 405 5.36 29.24 4.85
C GLY A 405 4.77 27.94 4.29
N THR A 406 3.75 27.39 4.96
CA THR A 406 3.02 26.21 4.48
C THR A 406 2.38 26.44 3.10
N ALA A 407 1.79 27.62 2.88
CA ALA A 407 1.16 27.96 1.60
C ALA A 407 2.19 27.98 0.45
N ARG A 408 3.36 28.60 0.66
CA ARG A 408 4.48 28.60 -0.30
C ARG A 408 5.03 27.18 -0.53
N GLY A 409 5.12 26.36 0.52
CA GLY A 409 5.51 24.95 0.43
C GLY A 409 4.59 24.15 -0.49
N LEU A 410 3.27 24.32 -0.35
CA LEU A 410 2.27 23.65 -1.20
C LEU A 410 2.23 24.21 -2.62
N ALA A 411 2.30 25.54 -2.80
CA ALA A 411 2.39 26.15 -4.12
C ALA A 411 3.58 25.62 -4.93
N TYR A 412 4.75 25.45 -4.29
CA TYR A 412 5.90 24.80 -4.91
C TYR A 412 5.63 23.33 -5.29
N LEU A 413 4.92 22.55 -4.45
CA LEU A 413 4.58 21.16 -4.81
C LEU A 413 3.59 21.09 -6.00
N HIS A 414 2.64 22.02 -6.08
CA HIS A 414 1.59 22.04 -7.10
C HIS A 414 2.04 22.61 -8.45
N TYR A 415 2.92 23.62 -8.44
CA TYR A 415 3.28 24.39 -9.66
C TYR A 415 4.80 24.62 -9.85
N GLY A 416 5.63 24.32 -8.85
CA GLY A 416 7.09 24.49 -8.89
C GLY A 416 7.88 23.18 -9.05
N ALA A 417 7.25 22.02 -8.82
CA ALA A 417 7.80 20.69 -9.03
C ALA A 417 7.21 20.08 -10.31
N GLN A 418 8.04 19.38 -11.11
CA GLN A 418 7.62 18.74 -12.34
C GLN A 418 8.04 17.25 -12.33
N PRO A 419 7.10 16.29 -12.45
CA PRO A 419 5.63 16.47 -12.45
C PRO A 419 5.11 17.00 -11.10
N ALA A 420 3.95 17.66 -11.12
CA ALA A 420 3.32 18.24 -9.94
C ALA A 420 2.99 17.19 -8.86
N ILE A 421 3.10 17.56 -7.58
CA ILE A 421 2.98 16.65 -6.43
C ILE A 421 1.82 17.08 -5.55
N ILE A 422 0.87 16.17 -5.32
CA ILE A 422 -0.22 16.33 -4.34
C ILE A 422 0.19 15.64 -3.04
N HIS A 423 0.19 16.35 -1.91
CA HIS A 423 0.69 15.88 -0.62
C HIS A 423 -0.29 14.95 0.12
N ARG A 424 -1.61 15.22 0.01
CA ARG A 424 -2.73 14.35 0.42
C ARG A 424 -2.93 14.08 1.92
N ASP A 425 -1.94 14.42 2.76
CA ASP A 425 -2.05 14.34 4.22
C ASP A 425 -1.56 15.63 4.91
N ILE A 426 -2.09 16.78 4.50
CA ILE A 426 -1.80 18.08 5.14
C ILE A 426 -2.65 18.24 6.40
N LYS A 427 -1.97 18.48 7.52
CA LYS A 427 -2.53 18.62 8.88
C LYS A 427 -1.50 19.27 9.81
N ALA A 428 -1.93 19.79 10.96
CA ALA A 428 -1.03 20.49 11.90
C ALA A 428 0.16 19.63 12.38
N SER A 429 0.01 18.30 12.52
CA SER A 429 1.11 17.41 12.93
C SER A 429 2.11 17.07 11.82
N ASN A 430 1.80 17.37 10.55
CA ASN A 430 2.70 17.23 9.40
C ASN A 430 3.34 18.58 8.97
N ILE A 431 3.14 19.64 9.75
CA ILE A 431 3.79 20.94 9.57
C ILE A 431 4.76 21.10 10.74
N LEU A 432 6.06 20.98 10.46
CA LEU A 432 7.13 21.07 11.44
C LEU A 432 7.73 22.47 11.48
N LEU A 433 8.30 22.84 12.63
CA LEU A 433 8.82 24.17 12.90
C LEU A 433 10.33 24.12 13.15
N ASP A 434 11.10 24.83 12.32
CA ASP A 434 12.54 24.97 12.54
C ASP A 434 12.86 25.94 13.70
N GLU A 435 14.15 26.12 14.00
CA GLU A 435 14.65 26.98 15.09
C GLU A 435 14.15 28.43 15.04
N LYS A 436 13.75 28.92 13.85
CA LYS A 436 13.24 30.28 13.62
C LYS A 436 11.72 30.31 13.45
N PHE A 437 11.03 29.21 13.75
CA PHE A 437 9.60 29.01 13.47
C PHE A 437 9.26 29.19 11.97
N GLU A 438 10.17 28.81 11.05
CA GLU A 438 9.77 28.61 9.65
C GLU A 438 9.02 27.28 9.54
N ALA A 439 7.85 27.30 8.88
CA ALA A 439 7.09 26.09 8.58
C ALA A 439 7.79 25.20 7.55
N LYS A 440 7.84 23.89 7.80
CA LYS A 440 8.31 22.84 6.89
C LYS A 440 7.23 21.76 6.76
N VAL A 441 6.70 21.55 5.55
CA VAL A 441 5.76 20.44 5.29
C VAL A 441 6.52 19.11 5.27
N ALA A 442 5.94 18.09 5.89
CA ALA A 442 6.55 16.79 6.18
C ALA A 442 5.58 15.61 5.95
N ASP A 443 6.15 14.39 5.95
CA ASP A 443 5.45 13.10 5.77
C ASP A 443 4.78 12.90 4.40
N PHE A 444 5.61 12.86 3.35
CA PHE A 444 5.23 12.58 1.97
C PHE A 444 4.74 11.13 1.72
N GLY A 445 4.55 10.31 2.77
CA GLY A 445 4.26 8.88 2.65
C GLY A 445 2.92 8.52 1.96
N LEU A 446 2.02 9.49 1.76
CA LEU A 446 0.80 9.34 0.97
C LEU A 446 0.80 10.12 -0.36
N ALA A 447 1.83 10.94 -0.62
CA ALA A 447 1.85 11.90 -1.74
C ALA A 447 1.79 11.22 -3.12
N LYS A 448 1.38 11.96 -4.16
CA LYS A 448 1.33 11.46 -5.55
C LYS A 448 1.79 12.49 -6.57
N PHE A 449 2.63 12.03 -7.50
CA PHE A 449 2.90 12.72 -8.76
C PHE A 449 1.64 12.74 -9.64
N THR A 450 1.42 13.86 -10.31
CA THR A 450 0.32 14.10 -11.26
C THR A 450 0.91 14.26 -12.65
N PRO A 451 0.80 13.25 -13.53
CA PRO A 451 1.22 13.36 -14.92
C PRO A 451 0.51 14.51 -15.67
N GLU A 452 1.22 15.11 -16.62
CA GLU A 452 0.75 16.25 -17.40
C GLU A 452 -0.57 15.94 -18.14
N GLY A 453 -1.45 16.94 -18.20
CA GLY A 453 -2.72 16.87 -18.94
C GLY A 453 -3.88 16.17 -18.22
N MET A 454 -3.69 15.55 -17.06
CA MET A 454 -4.80 15.02 -16.25
C MET A 454 -5.44 16.08 -15.36
N THR A 455 -6.77 16.06 -15.26
CA THR A 455 -7.55 16.98 -14.41
C THR A 455 -7.74 16.48 -12.97
N HIS A 456 -7.57 15.19 -12.74
CA HIS A 456 -7.65 14.54 -11.43
C HIS A 456 -6.97 13.16 -11.48
N LEU A 457 -6.59 12.63 -10.32
CA LEU A 457 -6.12 11.27 -10.14
C LEU A 457 -7.20 10.44 -9.43
N SER A 458 -7.83 9.51 -10.14
CA SER A 458 -8.75 8.54 -9.53
C SER A 458 -7.97 7.52 -8.71
N THR A 459 -8.07 7.58 -7.37
CA THR A 459 -7.30 6.73 -6.48
C THR A 459 -8.04 6.41 -5.17
N ARG A 460 -7.68 5.30 -4.52
CA ARG A 460 -8.26 4.91 -3.21
C ARG A 460 -8.11 6.04 -2.20
N VAL A 461 -9.18 6.37 -1.49
CA VAL A 461 -9.17 7.38 -0.42
C VAL A 461 -8.16 7.02 0.68
N ALA A 462 -7.26 7.95 0.98
CA ALA A 462 -6.37 7.91 2.15
C ALA A 462 -5.95 9.34 2.54
N GLY A 463 -5.78 9.57 3.83
CA GLY A 463 -5.51 10.88 4.45
C GLY A 463 -6.16 10.94 5.84
N THR A 464 -5.91 11.99 6.60
CA THR A 464 -6.42 12.11 7.99
C THR A 464 -7.86 12.65 8.03
N LYS A 465 -8.79 11.93 8.70
CA LYS A 465 -10.20 12.37 8.86
C LYS A 465 -10.26 13.77 9.49
N GLY A 466 -11.07 14.65 8.92
CA GLY A 466 -11.14 16.08 9.26
C GLY A 466 -10.43 16.97 8.23
N TYR A 467 -9.42 16.45 7.53
CA TYR A 467 -8.65 17.18 6.51
C TYR A 467 -8.95 16.68 5.08
N VAL A 468 -9.41 15.44 4.90
CA VAL A 468 -9.76 14.88 3.58
C VAL A 468 -10.91 15.66 2.93
N ALA A 469 -10.69 16.18 1.73
CA ALA A 469 -11.66 16.97 0.97
C ALA A 469 -12.90 16.15 0.53
N PRO A 470 -14.11 16.75 0.47
CA PRO A 470 -15.35 16.01 0.23
C PRO A 470 -15.40 15.25 -1.11
N GLU A 471 -14.97 15.86 -2.21
CA GLU A 471 -14.92 15.24 -3.54
C GLU A 471 -13.99 14.03 -3.57
N TYR A 472 -12.87 14.11 -2.85
CA TYR A 472 -11.91 13.03 -2.74
C TYR A 472 -12.45 11.91 -1.85
N ALA A 473 -13.13 12.24 -0.75
CA ALA A 473 -13.77 11.27 0.14
C ALA A 473 -14.95 10.52 -0.52
N LEU A 474 -15.74 11.19 -1.36
CA LEU A 474 -16.93 10.64 -2.00
C LEU A 474 -16.63 9.89 -3.30
N TYR A 475 -15.72 10.40 -4.13
CA TYR A 475 -15.52 9.92 -5.50
C TYR A 475 -14.11 9.37 -5.77
N GLY A 476 -13.18 9.47 -4.81
CA GLY A 476 -11.78 9.08 -5.02
C GLY A 476 -11.00 9.99 -5.98
N GLN A 477 -11.58 11.14 -6.37
CA GLN A 477 -10.95 12.12 -7.24
C GLN A 477 -9.96 12.98 -6.45
N LEU A 478 -8.67 12.73 -6.61
CA LEU A 478 -7.60 13.49 -5.97
C LEU A 478 -7.12 14.62 -6.90
N THR A 479 -7.01 15.84 -6.38
CA THR A 479 -6.51 17.02 -7.10
C THR A 479 -5.62 17.87 -6.20
N GLU A 480 -4.91 18.86 -6.75
CA GLU A 480 -4.20 19.87 -5.97
C GLU A 480 -5.17 20.67 -5.06
N ARG A 481 -6.43 20.80 -5.48
CA ARG A 481 -7.52 21.41 -4.69
C ARG A 481 -7.89 20.61 -3.44
N SER A 482 -7.54 19.33 -3.36
CA SER A 482 -7.75 18.52 -2.15
C SER A 482 -6.71 18.86 -1.06
N ASP A 483 -5.50 19.27 -1.45
CA ASP A 483 -4.52 19.88 -0.52
C ASP A 483 -4.95 21.29 -0.10
N VAL A 484 -5.54 22.09 -1.00
CA VAL A 484 -6.08 23.43 -0.67
C VAL A 484 -7.14 23.34 0.44
N TYR A 485 -8.05 22.36 0.36
CA TYR A 485 -9.03 22.10 1.41
C TYR A 485 -8.35 21.76 2.74
N SER A 486 -7.38 20.84 2.70
CA SER A 486 -6.59 20.42 3.87
C SER A 486 -5.84 21.60 4.52
N PHE A 487 -5.27 22.50 3.71
CA PHE A 487 -4.66 23.75 4.16
C PHE A 487 -5.69 24.70 4.79
N GLY A 488 -6.88 24.85 4.20
CA GLY A 488 -7.96 25.66 4.75
C GLY A 488 -8.40 25.20 6.14
N VAL A 489 -8.47 23.88 6.36
CA VAL A 489 -8.72 23.28 7.69
C VAL A 489 -7.60 23.63 8.66
N VAL A 490 -6.32 23.45 8.29
CA VAL A 490 -5.17 23.83 9.14
C VAL A 490 -5.14 25.32 9.46
N LEU A 491 -5.55 26.19 8.52
CA LEU A 491 -5.63 27.62 8.76
C LEU A 491 -6.74 27.95 9.77
N LEU A 492 -7.87 27.25 9.76
CA LEU A 492 -8.89 27.33 10.81
C LEU A 492 -8.40 26.79 12.16
N GLU A 493 -7.59 25.73 12.20
CA GLU A 493 -6.94 25.28 13.44
C GLU A 493 -6.04 26.37 14.03
N MET A 494 -5.23 27.04 13.19
CA MET A 494 -4.40 28.17 13.60
C MET A 494 -5.19 29.43 14.00
N LEU A 495 -6.35 29.68 13.42
CA LEU A 495 -7.17 30.85 13.77
C LEU A 495 -7.94 30.64 15.08
N SER A 496 -8.49 29.44 15.29
CA SER A 496 -9.49 29.18 16.34
C SER A 496 -9.00 28.41 17.57
N GLY A 497 -7.83 27.75 17.50
CA GLY A 497 -7.38 26.83 18.53
C GLY A 497 -8.25 25.57 18.67
N LYS A 498 -9.15 25.29 17.70
CA LYS A 498 -9.98 24.08 17.67
C LYS A 498 -9.38 23.03 16.72
N LYS A 499 -9.48 21.76 17.09
CA LYS A 499 -9.04 20.64 16.24
C LYS A 499 -9.96 20.48 15.02
N ALA A 500 -9.41 20.01 13.90
CA ALA A 500 -10.13 19.79 12.64
C ALA A 500 -11.45 19.02 12.78
N LEU A 501 -11.48 18.05 13.70
CA LEU A 501 -12.66 17.29 14.10
C LEU A 501 -12.83 17.41 15.62
N THR A 502 -13.96 17.94 16.07
CA THR A 502 -14.40 17.98 17.47
C THR A 502 -15.64 17.10 17.68
N MET A 503 -16.05 16.91 18.93
CA MET A 503 -17.42 16.45 19.24
C MET A 503 -18.21 17.67 19.74
N SER A 504 -19.47 17.79 19.31
CA SER A 504 -20.43 18.74 19.87
C SER A 504 -20.93 18.27 21.25
N ASP A 505 -21.68 19.13 21.94
CA ASP A 505 -22.32 18.78 23.22
C ASP A 505 -23.34 17.63 23.06
N ASP A 506 -23.97 17.50 21.88
CA ASP A 506 -24.80 16.35 21.48
C ASP A 506 -23.98 15.08 21.14
N ASN A 507 -22.67 15.08 21.42
CA ASN A 507 -21.70 14.03 21.12
C ASN A 507 -21.65 13.62 19.63
N GLN A 508 -21.93 14.56 18.72
CA GLN A 508 -21.82 14.37 17.27
C GLN A 508 -20.50 14.93 16.73
N PRO A 509 -19.88 14.28 15.72
CA PRO A 509 -18.64 14.78 15.12
C PRO A 509 -18.88 16.07 14.33
N SER A 510 -18.25 17.17 14.76
CA SER A 510 -18.32 18.48 14.11
C SER A 510 -16.99 18.80 13.42
N LEU A 511 -17.05 19.35 12.20
CA LEU A 511 -15.88 19.82 11.46
C LEU A 511 -15.65 21.30 11.72
N VAL A 512 -14.39 21.68 12.01
CA VAL A 512 -14.02 23.10 12.21
C VAL A 512 -14.39 23.96 10.99
N ALA A 513 -14.33 23.38 9.79
CA ALA A 513 -14.70 24.02 8.53
C ALA A 513 -16.19 24.40 8.44
N ASP A 514 -17.09 23.64 9.07
CA ASP A 514 -18.54 23.90 9.03
C ASP A 514 -18.98 24.80 10.18
N TRP A 515 -18.36 24.67 11.35
CA TRP A 515 -18.51 25.62 12.44
C TRP A 515 -18.07 27.04 12.04
N ALA A 516 -16.88 27.18 11.45
CA ALA A 516 -16.38 28.48 10.99
C ALA A 516 -17.24 29.07 9.86
N TRP A 517 -17.75 28.24 8.95
CA TRP A 517 -18.71 28.68 7.93
C TRP A 517 -20.00 29.22 8.54
N SER A 518 -20.56 28.53 9.54
CA SER A 518 -21.76 28.99 10.24
C SER A 518 -21.56 30.38 10.86
N LEU A 519 -20.38 30.66 11.44
CA LEU A 519 -20.07 31.99 11.97
C LEU A 519 -19.93 33.04 10.87
N VAL A 520 -19.14 32.80 9.82
CA VAL A 520 -18.98 33.72 8.68
C VAL A 520 -20.33 34.03 8.01
N ARG A 521 -21.16 33.02 7.76
CA ARG A 521 -22.50 33.17 7.15
C ARG A 521 -23.46 34.00 7.99
N ASN A 522 -23.28 34.01 9.32
CA ASN A 522 -24.04 34.84 10.26
C ASN A 522 -23.41 36.22 10.52
N GLY A 523 -22.41 36.64 9.73
CA GLY A 523 -21.71 37.92 9.92
C GLY A 523 -20.79 37.97 11.14
N LYS A 524 -20.42 36.81 11.69
CA LYS A 524 -19.64 36.63 12.92
C LYS A 524 -18.22 36.15 12.63
N THR A 525 -17.58 36.72 11.61
CA THR A 525 -16.25 36.29 11.14
C THR A 525 -15.18 36.29 12.24
N LEU A 526 -15.21 37.27 13.15
CA LEU A 526 -14.26 37.37 14.26
C LEU A 526 -14.51 36.37 15.41
N ASP A 527 -15.74 35.83 15.56
CA ASP A 527 -16.05 34.77 16.54
C ASP A 527 -15.30 33.44 16.24
N VAL A 528 -14.61 33.37 15.09
CA VAL A 528 -13.73 32.25 14.71
C VAL A 528 -12.35 32.34 15.40
N ILE A 529 -11.93 33.51 15.87
CA ILE A 529 -10.59 33.75 16.41
C ILE A 529 -10.45 33.22 17.86
N GLU A 530 -9.29 32.65 18.18
CA GLU A 530 -8.99 32.09 19.50
C GLU A 530 -8.91 33.15 20.62
N ASP A 531 -9.73 32.99 21.66
CA ASP A 531 -9.70 33.81 22.88
C ASP A 531 -8.32 33.82 23.55
N GLY A 532 -7.75 35.02 23.68
CA GLY A 532 -6.45 35.24 24.34
C GLY A 532 -5.23 34.93 23.46
N MET A 533 -5.38 34.86 22.13
CA MET A 533 -4.24 34.78 21.21
C MET A 533 -3.25 35.95 21.45
N PRO A 534 -1.94 35.70 21.64
CA PRO A 534 -0.98 36.78 21.86
C PRO A 534 -0.75 37.62 20.59
N GLU A 535 -0.47 38.92 20.76
CA GLU A 535 -0.11 39.87 19.68
C GLU A 535 -1.14 39.97 18.52
N LEU A 536 -2.44 39.84 18.83
CA LEU A 536 -3.54 39.98 17.88
C LEU A 536 -3.39 41.22 16.98
N GLY A 537 -3.52 41.00 15.67
CA GLY A 537 -3.46 42.04 14.65
C GLY A 537 -4.78 42.80 14.48
N PRO A 538 -4.86 43.71 13.49
CA PRO A 538 -6.08 44.45 13.17
C PRO A 538 -7.24 43.50 12.80
N PRO A 539 -8.49 43.78 13.21
CA PRO A 539 -9.66 42.94 12.92
C PRO A 539 -9.81 42.62 11.44
N GLU A 540 -9.55 43.58 10.55
CA GLU A 540 -9.68 43.44 9.10
C GLU A 540 -8.72 42.38 8.54
N VAL A 541 -7.53 42.26 9.14
CA VAL A 541 -6.51 41.25 8.77
C VAL A 541 -6.89 39.87 9.31
N LEU A 542 -7.49 39.81 10.50
CA LEU A 542 -8.01 38.56 11.08
C LEU A 542 -9.20 38.04 10.27
N GLU A 543 -10.16 38.90 9.92
CA GLU A 543 -11.28 38.56 9.04
C GLU A 543 -10.81 38.07 7.66
N LYS A 544 -9.88 38.78 7.03
CA LYS A 544 -9.24 38.37 5.76
C LYS A 544 -8.69 36.94 5.84
N TYR A 545 -8.01 36.58 6.92
CA TYR A 545 -7.46 35.23 7.10
C TYR A 545 -8.56 34.17 7.34
N VAL A 546 -9.62 34.48 8.10
CA VAL A 546 -10.79 33.59 8.27
C VAL A 546 -11.49 33.35 6.93
N LEU A 547 -11.70 34.39 6.14
CA LEU A 547 -12.32 34.31 4.82
C LEU A 547 -11.47 33.47 3.84
N ILE A 548 -10.14 33.65 3.83
CA ILE A 548 -9.22 32.77 3.07
C ILE A 548 -9.37 31.30 3.52
N ALA A 549 -9.40 31.04 4.83
CA ALA A 549 -9.48 29.68 5.38
C ALA A 549 -10.81 28.98 5.02
N VAL A 550 -11.93 29.71 5.09
CA VAL A 550 -13.28 29.25 4.76
C VAL A 550 -13.47 29.02 3.25
N LEU A 551 -12.81 29.85 2.41
CA LEU A 551 -12.78 29.68 0.95
C LEU A 551 -11.89 28.50 0.52
N CYS A 552 -10.74 28.30 1.18
CA CYS A 552 -9.88 27.14 0.95
C CYS A 552 -10.59 25.84 1.35
N SER A 553 -11.26 25.82 2.51
CA SER A 553 -12.08 24.70 3.01
C SER A 553 -13.49 24.63 2.43
N HIS A 554 -13.75 25.26 1.28
CA HIS A 554 -15.06 25.21 0.63
C HIS A 554 -15.35 23.79 0.10
N PRO A 555 -16.56 23.22 0.28
CA PRO A 555 -16.86 21.86 -0.14
C PRO A 555 -16.82 21.67 -1.66
N GLU A 556 -17.33 22.62 -2.44
CA GLU A 556 -17.20 22.60 -3.90
C GLU A 556 -15.76 22.90 -4.32
N LEU A 557 -15.19 22.05 -5.19
CA LEU A 557 -13.77 22.05 -5.58
C LEU A 557 -13.39 23.28 -6.41
N LEU A 558 -14.29 23.67 -7.34
CA LEU A 558 -14.04 24.76 -8.28
C LEU A 558 -14.03 26.14 -7.60
N CYS A 559 -14.70 26.27 -6.45
CA CYS A 559 -14.75 27.50 -5.67
C CYS A 559 -13.46 27.77 -4.87
N ARG A 560 -12.60 26.78 -4.68
CA ARG A 560 -11.32 26.94 -3.97
C ARG A 560 -10.33 27.75 -4.84
N PRO A 561 -9.42 28.52 -4.24
CA PRO A 561 -8.26 29.08 -4.95
C PRO A 561 -7.24 27.97 -5.31
N SER A 562 -6.24 28.31 -6.14
CA SER A 562 -4.98 27.56 -6.18
C SER A 562 -4.03 28.03 -5.07
N MET A 563 -3.03 27.22 -4.70
CA MET A 563 -2.09 27.63 -3.64
C MET A 563 -1.27 28.88 -4.01
N ASP A 564 -0.98 29.13 -5.29
CA ASP A 564 -0.40 30.41 -5.76
C ASP A 564 -1.32 31.61 -5.49
N GLN A 565 -2.63 31.43 -5.62
CA GLN A 565 -3.61 32.47 -5.30
C GLN A 565 -3.69 32.68 -3.78
N VAL A 566 -3.64 31.60 -2.99
CA VAL A 566 -3.59 31.67 -1.52
C VAL A 566 -2.35 32.43 -1.04
N VAL A 567 -1.16 32.13 -1.56
CA VAL A 567 0.07 32.86 -1.24
C VAL A 567 -0.09 34.36 -1.51
N LYS A 568 -0.62 34.73 -2.68
CA LYS A 568 -0.87 36.15 -3.04
C LYS A 568 -1.89 36.81 -2.11
N MET A 569 -2.98 36.12 -1.73
CA MET A 569 -3.98 36.63 -0.79
C MET A 569 -3.42 36.82 0.64
N LEU A 570 -2.46 36.00 1.06
CA LEU A 570 -1.79 36.11 2.36
C LEU A 570 -0.71 37.22 2.37
N GLU A 571 -0.01 37.43 1.25
CA GLU A 571 1.09 38.39 1.11
C GLU A 571 0.66 39.82 0.77
N THR A 572 -0.51 40.01 0.14
CA THR A 572 -0.92 41.29 -0.44
C THR A 572 -2.34 41.70 -0.05
N ASP A 573 -2.64 42.99 0.00
CA ASP A 573 -3.96 43.53 0.36
C ASP A 573 -4.94 43.58 -0.81
N ILE A 574 -4.91 42.52 -1.63
CA ILE A 574 -5.90 42.27 -2.69
C ILE A 574 -7.25 41.94 -2.03
N SER A 575 -8.31 42.58 -2.54
CA SER A 575 -9.70 42.26 -2.19
C SER A 575 -10.02 40.79 -2.47
N LEU A 576 -10.47 40.05 -1.47
CA LEU A 576 -10.84 38.65 -1.62
C LEU A 576 -12.05 38.51 -2.58
N PRO A 577 -12.14 37.42 -3.36
CA PRO A 577 -13.36 37.10 -4.09
C PRO A 577 -14.51 36.83 -3.11
N SER A 578 -15.75 37.09 -3.53
CA SER A 578 -16.92 36.71 -2.76
C SER A 578 -16.95 35.19 -2.54
N ILE A 579 -17.11 34.76 -1.29
CA ILE A 579 -17.21 33.34 -0.97
C ILE A 579 -18.58 32.84 -1.44
N PRO A 580 -18.66 31.78 -2.27
CA PRO A 580 -19.93 31.19 -2.66
C PRO A 580 -20.70 30.64 -1.46
N GLU A 581 -22.04 30.63 -1.56
CA GLU A 581 -22.88 29.88 -0.61
C GLU A 581 -22.58 28.39 -0.71
N ARG A 582 -22.36 27.73 0.45
CA ARG A 582 -22.08 26.30 0.46
C ARG A 582 -23.34 25.50 0.09
N PRO A 583 -23.24 24.46 -0.76
CA PRO A 583 -24.34 23.52 -0.96
C PRO A 583 -24.76 22.89 0.37
N ILE A 584 -26.06 22.71 0.54
CA ILE A 584 -26.66 22.14 1.75
C ILE A 584 -26.10 20.71 1.99
N PRO A 585 -25.49 20.42 3.16
CA PRO A 585 -24.90 19.11 3.39
C PRO A 585 -25.98 18.00 3.45
N LEU A 586 -25.90 17.03 2.54
CA LEU A 586 -26.83 15.89 2.44
C LEU A 586 -27.00 15.11 3.77
N VAL A 587 -25.98 15.14 4.63
CA VAL A 587 -26.00 14.45 5.95
C VAL A 587 -26.72 15.27 7.02
N ALA A 588 -26.65 16.61 6.98
CA ALA A 588 -27.15 17.48 8.05
C ALA A 588 -28.68 17.38 8.20
N HIS A 589 -29.39 17.12 7.11
CA HIS A 589 -30.85 17.07 7.11
C HIS A 589 -31.47 15.69 7.38
N ILE A 590 -30.72 14.61 7.60
CA ILE A 590 -31.35 13.34 8.03
C ILE A 590 -32.11 13.58 9.36
N SER A 591 -31.44 14.20 10.33
CA SER A 591 -32.04 14.58 11.61
C SER A 591 -33.15 15.64 11.53
N ASP A 592 -33.13 16.52 10.52
CA ASP A 592 -34.17 17.55 10.34
C ASP A 592 -35.39 17.00 9.58
N ILE A 593 -35.17 16.06 8.66
CA ILE A 593 -36.20 15.27 7.99
C ILE A 593 -36.88 14.37 9.03
N GLU A 594 -36.13 13.69 9.89
CA GLU A 594 -36.68 12.90 11.00
C GLU A 594 -37.47 13.78 12.00
N LYS A 595 -36.96 14.96 12.36
CA LYS A 595 -37.70 15.93 13.19
C LYS A 595 -38.99 16.39 12.53
N SER A 596 -38.96 16.78 11.26
CA SER A 596 -40.16 17.24 10.53
C SER A 596 -41.17 16.14 10.23
N ILE A 597 -40.73 14.89 10.08
CA ILE A 597 -41.60 13.70 10.03
C ILE A 597 -42.27 13.43 11.39
N SER A 598 -41.57 13.69 12.50
CA SER A 598 -42.13 13.52 13.85
C SER A 598 -43.06 14.65 14.32
N SER A 599 -42.95 15.87 13.76
CA SER A 599 -43.85 17.00 14.03
C SER A 599 -44.98 17.10 13.00
N ASN A 600 -45.96 16.19 13.09
CA ASN A 600 -46.99 16.01 12.06
C ASN A 600 -48.03 17.16 12.04
N GLY A 601 -48.04 18.00 10.99
CA GLY A 601 -48.94 19.17 10.92
C GLY A 601 -48.87 20.03 9.66
N SER A 602 -49.52 19.58 8.56
CA SER A 602 -50.02 20.37 7.40
C SER A 602 -49.54 21.83 7.23
N SER A 603 -48.49 22.05 6.43
CA SER A 603 -48.28 23.32 5.71
C SER A 603 -47.52 23.09 4.39
N GLN A 604 -47.63 24.04 3.45
CA GLN A 604 -47.26 23.85 2.04
C GLN A 604 -45.74 23.96 1.79
N LEU A 605 -45.20 23.12 0.89
CA LEU A 605 -43.92 23.39 0.25
C LEU A 605 -44.08 24.53 -0.77
N SER A 606 -43.69 25.73 -0.39
CA SER A 606 -43.53 26.87 -1.31
C SER A 606 -42.05 27.02 -1.70
N SER A 607 -41.63 26.39 -2.80
CA SER A 607 -40.27 26.52 -3.33
C SER A 607 -40.09 27.83 -4.12
N SER A 608 -39.80 28.94 -3.43
CA SER A 608 -39.64 30.26 -4.07
C SER A 608 -38.68 31.22 -3.36
N ALA A 609 -37.39 30.88 -3.36
CA ALA A 609 -36.30 31.85 -3.19
C ALA A 609 -35.08 31.38 -4.00
N GLY A 610 -34.69 32.13 -5.03
CA GLY A 610 -33.53 31.81 -5.88
C GLY A 610 -32.19 32.17 -5.21
N TYR A 611 -31.10 31.62 -5.74
CA TYR A 611 -29.73 31.95 -5.35
C TYR A 611 -29.51 33.47 -5.29
N ARG A 612 -29.00 33.96 -4.15
CA ARG A 612 -28.49 35.32 -4.00
C ARG A 612 -27.01 35.26 -3.63
N THR A 613 -26.17 35.82 -4.48
CA THR A 613 -24.74 36.02 -4.19
C THR A 613 -24.60 37.01 -3.04
N PHE A 614 -23.76 36.70 -2.05
CA PHE A 614 -23.44 37.64 -0.97
C PHE A 614 -22.33 38.59 -1.41
N THR A 615 -22.58 39.89 -1.30
CA THR A 615 -21.62 40.98 -1.60
C THR A 615 -21.36 41.77 -0.34
N TYR A 616 -20.09 41.84 0.08
CA TYR A 616 -19.66 42.66 1.21
C TYR A 616 -19.44 44.10 0.75
N GLU A 617 -20.37 45.01 1.07
CA GLU A 617 -20.18 46.45 0.84
C GLU A 617 -19.42 47.09 2.02
N SER A 618 -18.25 47.65 1.75
CA SER A 618 -17.49 48.43 2.72
C SER A 618 -18.17 49.78 2.95
N SER A 619 -18.86 49.92 4.08
CA SER A 619 -19.64 51.11 4.44
C SER A 619 -18.77 52.24 5.01
N HIS A 620 -17.92 52.82 4.14
CA HIS A 620 -17.18 54.04 4.48
C HIS A 620 -18.13 55.19 4.85
N HIS A 621 -18.08 55.62 6.11
CA HIS A 621 -19.04 56.55 6.68
C HIS A 621 -18.70 58.02 6.35
N SER A 622 -19.02 58.48 5.14
CA SER A 622 -18.87 59.88 4.72
C SER A 622 -20.14 60.68 5.01
N THR A 623 -20.13 61.51 6.06
CA THR A 623 -21.28 62.34 6.46
C THR A 623 -21.38 63.63 5.64
N SER A 624 -22.47 63.80 4.90
CA SER A 624 -22.97 65.09 4.41
C SER A 624 -24.50 65.17 4.61
N LYS A 625 -24.97 66.28 5.18
CA LYS A 625 -26.40 66.55 5.45
C LYS A 625 -27.01 67.37 4.32
N GLU A 626 -28.33 67.24 4.16
CA GLU A 626 -29.23 68.20 3.50
C GLU A 626 -28.94 68.46 2.00
N GLU A 627 -29.91 68.79 1.15
CA GLU A 627 -31.29 69.22 1.35
C GLU A 627 -32.21 68.58 0.28
N GLY A 628 -33.53 68.52 0.50
CA GLY A 628 -34.47 67.83 -0.39
C GLY A 628 -35.34 68.79 -1.22
N ILE A 629 -35.45 68.55 -2.53
CA ILE A 629 -36.44 69.19 -3.42
C ILE A 629 -37.18 68.12 -4.23
N SER A 630 -38.49 68.31 -4.40
CA SER A 630 -39.36 67.50 -5.24
C SER A 630 -39.57 68.16 -6.59
N SER A 631 -39.40 67.42 -7.71
CA SER A 631 -40.44 67.28 -8.76
C SER A 631 -39.93 66.58 -10.03
N GLY A 632 -40.72 65.61 -10.52
CA GLY A 632 -41.32 65.75 -11.86
C GLY A 632 -40.66 65.10 -13.10
N PHE A 633 -41.43 64.17 -13.69
CA PHE A 633 -41.74 64.03 -15.14
C PHE A 633 -40.63 63.72 -16.17
N PHE A 634 -40.80 62.53 -16.79
CA PHE A 634 -40.45 62.14 -18.19
C PHE A 634 -38.96 62.26 -18.62
N GLU A 635 -38.46 61.44 -19.55
CA GLU A 635 -39.12 60.62 -20.59
C GLU A 635 -38.58 59.17 -20.61
#